data_AF-A0A433PEA9-F1
#
_entry.id   AF-A0A433PEA9-F1
#
_cell.length_a   1.000
_cell.length_b   1.000
_cell.length_c   1.000
_cell.angle_alpha   90.00
_cell.angle_beta   90.00
_cell.angle_gamma   90.00
#
_symmetry.space_group_name_H-M   'P 1'
#
loop_
_entity.id
_entity.type
_entity.pdbx_description
1 polymer ?
#
loop_
_entity_poly.entity_id
_entity_poly.type
_entity_poly.pdbx_seq_one_letter_code
_entity_poly.pdbx_strand_id
1 'polypeptide(L)'
;MSGEERAKVTSALQSGPSVTRQFDPYHHQLTTRCFTTQKRQKTQRTPRAEKSTPKEATDSDTKEYPDKGLNAEGENFFKLTGKRRVTVRQYKDIPMVDIREYYGGAEDPKPGAKGISLTLEQYEKLKELIPEIDAAIQEL
;
A
#
# COMPACT_ATOMS: atom_id res chain seq x y z
N MET A 1 60.50 25.93 55.41
CA MET A 1 60.68 25.49 54.00
C MET A 1 59.33 25.73 53.33
N SER A 2 59.14 26.92 52.72
CA SER A 2 59.32 27.18 51.27
C SER A 2 58.19 26.55 50.45
N GLY A 3 57.40 27.21 49.61
CA GLY A 3 57.38 28.58 49.06
C GLY A 3 55.91 28.97 48.74
N GLU A 4 55.56 30.24 48.50
CA GLU A 4 55.64 30.94 47.20
C GLU A 4 54.86 30.21 46.08
N GLU A 5 54.05 30.81 45.21
CA GLU A 5 53.69 32.20 44.90
C GLU A 5 52.64 32.14 43.75
N ARG A 6 51.79 33.19 43.61
CA ARG A 6 51.23 33.75 42.35
C ARG A 6 50.44 32.82 41.38
N ALA A 7 49.47 33.26 40.57
CA ALA A 7 48.81 34.53 40.27
C ALA A 7 47.55 34.19 39.43
N LYS A 8 46.63 35.17 39.35
CA LYS A 8 45.78 35.58 38.20
C LYS A 8 45.43 34.50 37.17
N VAL A 9 44.15 34.28 36.88
CA VAL A 9 43.55 34.80 35.62
C VAL A 9 42.07 35.16 35.83
N THR A 10 41.77 36.44 35.66
CA THR A 10 40.47 36.99 35.27
C THR A 10 40.35 36.96 33.74
N SER A 11 39.29 36.39 33.17
CA SER A 11 38.71 36.78 31.86
C SER A 11 37.49 35.90 31.55
N ALA A 12 36.30 36.49 31.52
CA ALA A 12 35.63 37.01 30.32
C ALA A 12 34.70 35.95 29.70
N LEU A 13 33.42 35.99 30.12
CA LEU A 13 32.31 35.43 29.36
C LEU A 13 32.24 36.18 28.02
N GLN A 14 32.68 35.55 26.94
CA GLN A 14 32.47 36.04 25.59
C GLN A 14 31.15 35.48 25.07
N SER A 15 30.18 36.37 24.97
CA SER A 15 28.93 36.22 24.23
C SER A 15 29.22 35.81 22.79
N GLY A 16 28.69 34.65 22.38
CA GLY A 16 28.79 34.16 21.01
C GLY A 16 27.98 35.03 20.04
N PRO A 17 28.47 35.24 18.80
CA PRO A 17 27.77 36.05 17.80
C PRO A 17 26.55 35.30 17.25
N SER A 18 25.41 35.97 17.31
CA SER A 18 24.18 35.63 16.63
C SER A 18 24.38 35.67 15.11
N VAL A 19 24.31 34.51 14.47
CA VAL A 19 24.35 34.38 13.01
C VAL A 19 23.04 34.96 12.45
N THR A 20 23.09 36.23 12.07
CA THR A 20 22.09 36.87 11.22
C THR A 20 22.31 36.38 9.80
N ARG A 21 21.40 35.54 9.29
CA ARG A 21 21.37 35.20 7.86
C ARG A 21 20.99 36.45 7.09
N GLN A 22 21.99 37.04 6.43
CA GLN A 22 21.82 38.03 5.37
C GLN A 22 21.03 37.39 4.23
N PHE A 23 20.01 38.11 3.77
CA PHE A 23 19.15 37.77 2.65
C PHE A 23 19.72 38.52 1.44
N ASP A 24 20.36 37.82 0.52
CA ASP A 24 20.97 38.41 -0.67
C ASP A 24 19.90 38.92 -1.65
N PRO A 25 19.94 40.21 -2.07
CA PRO A 25 19.03 40.75 -3.06
C PRO A 25 19.80 41.22 -4.31
N TYR A 26 19.73 40.52 -5.45
CA TYR A 26 19.97 41.09 -6.80
C TYR A 26 19.37 40.13 -7.85
N HIS A 27 18.23 40.48 -8.45
CA HIS A 27 18.05 41.14 -9.76
C HIS A 27 18.15 40.15 -10.95
N HIS A 28 17.02 39.64 -11.45
CA HIS A 28 16.17 40.20 -12.52
C HIS A 28 16.63 39.80 -13.93
N GLN A 29 15.73 39.06 -14.61
CA GLN A 29 15.50 38.90 -16.07
C GLN A 29 15.65 37.46 -16.54
N LEU A 30 14.76 36.83 -17.32
CA LEU A 30 13.57 37.18 -18.12
C LEU A 30 13.09 35.78 -18.60
N THR A 31 11.83 35.33 -18.61
CA THR A 31 10.73 35.75 -19.49
C THR A 31 9.62 34.69 -19.45
N THR A 32 8.37 35.17 -19.50
CA THR A 32 7.18 34.58 -20.17
C THR A 32 6.66 33.20 -19.72
N ARG A 33 5.36 32.95 -19.47
CA ARG A 33 4.13 33.70 -19.73
C ARG A 33 3.02 33.16 -18.80
N CYS A 34 2.26 34.10 -18.28
CA CYS A 34 1.00 34.00 -17.55
C CYS A 34 -0.17 33.57 -18.46
N PHE A 35 -1.13 32.80 -17.92
CA PHE A 35 -2.59 32.85 -18.19
C PHE A 35 -3.23 32.04 -17.03
N THR A 36 -3.73 32.66 -15.94
CA THR A 36 -5.14 33.09 -15.72
C THR A 36 -6.15 32.00 -16.13
N THR A 37 -7.13 31.54 -15.36
CA THR A 37 -7.82 32.04 -14.16
C THR A 37 -8.78 30.93 -13.72
N GLN A 38 -8.94 30.74 -12.40
CA GLN A 38 -10.19 30.59 -11.62
C GLN A 38 -11.33 29.75 -12.24
N LYS A 39 -12.01 28.86 -11.49
CA LYS A 39 -12.89 29.22 -10.36
C LYS A 39 -13.51 27.96 -9.74
N ARG A 40 -13.53 27.88 -8.41
CA ARG A 40 -14.32 26.92 -7.60
C ARG A 40 -15.82 27.20 -7.74
N GLN A 41 -16.63 26.14 -7.58
CA GLN A 41 -18.02 26.02 -7.05
C GLN A 41 -18.75 24.91 -7.84
N LYS A 42 -19.62 24.04 -7.32
CA LYS A 42 -20.31 23.85 -6.04
C LYS A 42 -20.99 22.47 -6.11
N THR A 43 -21.22 21.87 -4.95
CA THR A 43 -22.02 20.67 -4.63
C THR A 43 -23.35 20.54 -5.40
N GLN A 44 -23.74 19.29 -5.74
CA GLN A 44 -25.12 18.76 -5.62
C GLN A 44 -25.25 17.25 -5.97
N ARG A 45 -25.70 16.48 -4.97
CA ARG A 45 -26.66 15.35 -4.89
C ARG A 45 -27.04 14.51 -6.14
N THR A 46 -27.18 13.21 -5.88
CA THR A 46 -27.76 12.10 -6.70
C THR A 46 -29.20 12.30 -7.18
N PRO A 47 -29.60 11.60 -8.26
CA PRO A 47 -30.61 10.52 -8.15
C PRO A 47 -30.14 9.23 -8.89
N ARG A 48 -30.21 8.05 -8.27
CA ARG A 48 -31.31 7.05 -8.26
C ARG A 48 -31.61 6.40 -9.63
N ALA A 49 -31.30 5.09 -9.71
CA ALA A 49 -32.03 4.00 -10.39
C ALA A 49 -32.32 4.16 -11.91
N GLU A 50 -32.29 3.16 -12.78
CA GLU A 50 -32.52 1.72 -12.64
C GLU A 50 -32.29 1.06 -14.03
N LYS A 51 -31.87 -0.22 -14.04
CA LYS A 51 -32.21 -1.28 -15.03
C LYS A 51 -31.80 -1.10 -16.51
N SER A 52 -31.40 -2.11 -17.29
CA SER A 52 -31.66 -3.56 -17.25
C SER A 52 -30.69 -4.24 -18.25
N THR A 53 -29.89 -5.22 -17.82
CA THR A 53 -30.00 -6.68 -18.15
C THR A 53 -29.53 -7.09 -19.57
N PRO A 54 -29.32 -8.38 -19.87
CA PRO A 54 -28.44 -9.37 -19.25
C PRO A 54 -27.59 -10.09 -20.32
N LYS A 55 -26.31 -10.41 -20.04
CA LYS A 55 -25.58 -11.48 -20.75
C LYS A 55 -24.70 -12.18 -19.72
N GLU A 56 -25.33 -13.07 -18.97
CA GLU A 56 -25.28 -14.51 -19.23
C GLU A 56 -23.97 -15.08 -18.71
N ALA A 57 -24.06 -15.56 -17.46
CA ALA A 57 -23.15 -16.56 -16.94
C ALA A 57 -23.23 -17.76 -17.88
N THR A 58 -22.20 -17.93 -18.70
CA THR A 58 -21.87 -19.21 -19.31
C THR A 58 -20.51 -19.63 -18.76
N ASP A 59 -20.64 -20.69 -17.99
CA ASP A 59 -19.64 -21.58 -17.46
C ASP A 59 -18.66 -22.06 -18.54
N SER A 60 -17.53 -22.61 -18.10
CA SER A 60 -16.58 -23.45 -18.84
C SER A 60 -15.63 -22.79 -19.86
N ASP A 61 -14.65 -22.02 -19.38
CA ASP A 61 -13.27 -22.19 -19.90
C ASP A 61 -12.58 -23.26 -19.03
N THR A 62 -12.99 -24.51 -19.20
CA THR A 62 -12.36 -25.68 -18.56
C THR A 62 -11.07 -26.01 -19.30
N LYS A 63 -10.11 -25.09 -19.29
CA LYS A 63 -8.71 -25.51 -19.28
C LYS A 63 -8.42 -25.92 -17.85
N GLU A 64 -8.30 -27.22 -17.62
CA GLU A 64 -7.90 -27.85 -16.36
C GLU A 64 -6.52 -27.32 -15.94
N TYR A 65 -6.51 -26.21 -15.20
CA TYR A 65 -5.33 -25.75 -14.46
C TYR A 65 -5.15 -26.61 -13.23
N PRO A 66 -3.90 -26.98 -12.89
CA PRO A 66 -3.65 -27.76 -11.69
C PRO A 66 -4.15 -26.99 -10.45
N ASP A 67 -4.82 -27.71 -9.54
CA ASP A 67 -5.38 -27.14 -8.31
C ASP A 67 -4.31 -26.56 -7.38
N LYS A 68 -3.07 -27.03 -7.53
CA LYS A 68 -1.90 -26.55 -6.79
C LYS A 68 -0.68 -26.51 -7.70
N GLY A 69 0.19 -25.53 -7.53
CA GLY A 69 1.39 -25.40 -8.35
C GLY A 69 2.33 -24.32 -7.84
N LEU A 70 3.33 -24.00 -8.66
CA LEU A 70 4.25 -22.89 -8.44
C LEU A 70 3.96 -21.78 -9.44
N ASN A 71 3.93 -20.53 -8.99
CA ASN A 71 3.78 -19.38 -9.88
C ASN A 71 5.12 -19.08 -10.60
N ALA A 72 5.12 -18.07 -11.47
CA ALA A 72 6.33 -17.65 -12.18
C ALA A 72 7.46 -17.17 -11.25
N GLU A 73 7.11 -16.82 -10.01
CA GLU A 73 8.03 -16.36 -8.95
C GLU A 73 8.52 -17.50 -8.05
N GLY A 74 8.07 -18.75 -8.29
CA GLY A 74 8.45 -19.93 -7.50
C GLY A 74 7.67 -20.09 -6.20
N GLU A 75 6.57 -19.36 -6.02
CA GLU A 75 5.71 -19.39 -4.83
C GLU A 75 4.58 -20.41 -5.01
N ASN A 76 4.22 -21.09 -3.92
CA ASN A 76 3.11 -22.05 -3.92
C ASN A 76 1.78 -21.33 -4.08
N PHE A 77 1.01 -21.72 -5.10
CA PHE A 77 -0.37 -21.28 -5.26
C PHE A 77 -1.34 -22.47 -5.21
N PHE A 78 -2.56 -22.17 -4.76
CA PHE A 78 -3.69 -23.07 -4.69
C PHE A 78 -4.88 -22.39 -5.39
N LYS A 79 -5.48 -23.08 -6.35
CA LYS A 79 -6.64 -22.57 -7.08
C LYS A 79 -7.89 -22.70 -6.20
N LEU A 80 -8.72 -21.66 -6.19
CA LEU A 80 -10.06 -21.69 -5.62
C LEU A 80 -11.07 -21.90 -6.75
N THR A 81 -12.09 -21.04 -6.84
CA THR A 81 -13.08 -21.06 -7.92
C THR A 81 -12.70 -20.13 -9.06
N GLY A 82 -12.90 -20.57 -10.30
CA GLY A 82 -12.68 -19.76 -11.51
C GLY A 82 -11.24 -19.25 -11.61
N LYS A 83 -11.07 -17.91 -11.64
CA LYS A 83 -9.78 -17.23 -11.73
C LYS A 83 -9.20 -16.78 -10.37
N ARG A 84 -9.73 -17.28 -9.25
CA ARG A 84 -9.24 -16.94 -7.90
C ARG A 84 -8.20 -17.93 -7.42
N ARG A 85 -7.16 -17.44 -6.74
CA ARG A 85 -6.06 -18.24 -6.21
C ARG A 85 -5.66 -17.76 -4.81
N VAL A 86 -5.16 -18.70 -4.02
CA VAL A 86 -4.44 -18.46 -2.77
C VAL A 86 -2.96 -18.67 -3.04
N THR A 87 -2.11 -17.70 -2.74
CA THR A 87 -0.65 -17.80 -2.92
C THR A 87 0.04 -17.61 -1.58
N VAL A 88 0.94 -18.52 -1.23
CA VAL A 88 1.80 -18.39 -0.04
C VAL A 88 3.11 -17.77 -0.48
N ARG A 89 3.34 -16.53 -0.07
CA ARG A 89 4.48 -15.73 -0.51
C ARG A 89 5.22 -15.08 0.64
N GLN A 90 6.45 -14.63 0.40
CA GLN A 90 7.23 -13.85 1.36
C GLN A 90 7.39 -12.42 0.85
N TYR A 91 6.93 -11.45 1.62
CA TYR A 91 7.11 -10.03 1.32
C TYR A 91 7.93 -9.37 2.41
N LYS A 92 9.12 -8.86 2.05
CA LYS A 92 10.08 -8.28 2.99
C LYS A 92 10.36 -9.23 4.17
N ASP A 93 10.66 -10.49 3.85
CA ASP A 93 10.95 -11.57 4.81
C ASP A 93 9.79 -11.95 5.74
N ILE A 94 8.59 -11.41 5.50
CA ILE A 94 7.38 -11.76 6.25
C ILE A 94 6.55 -12.72 5.38
N PRO A 95 6.27 -13.95 5.84
CA PRO A 95 5.36 -14.85 5.15
C PRO A 95 3.92 -14.33 5.22
N MET A 96 3.23 -14.36 4.09
CA MET A 96 1.87 -13.87 3.93
C MET A 96 1.06 -14.81 3.03
N VAL A 97 -0.25 -14.84 3.24
CA VAL A 97 -1.20 -15.62 2.44
C VAL A 97 -2.03 -14.64 1.60
N ASP A 98 -1.84 -14.61 0.29
CA ASP A 98 -2.58 -13.74 -0.62
C ASP A 98 -3.78 -14.48 -1.23
N ILE A 99 -4.99 -13.93 -1.08
CA ILE A 99 -6.21 -14.45 -1.70
C ILE A 99 -6.63 -13.44 -2.77
N ARG A 100 -6.40 -13.76 -4.05
CA ARG A 100 -6.51 -12.79 -5.16
C ARG A 100 -7.22 -13.34 -6.39
N GLU A 101 -7.99 -12.48 -7.05
CA GLU A 101 -8.54 -12.73 -8.38
C GLU A 101 -7.50 -12.38 -9.44
N TYR A 102 -7.23 -13.32 -10.35
CA TYR A 102 -6.36 -13.10 -11.50
C TYR A 102 -7.21 -12.78 -12.73
N TYR A 103 -6.71 -11.89 -13.57
CA TYR A 103 -7.30 -11.59 -14.88
C TYR A 103 -6.33 -12.00 -16.00
N GLY A 104 -6.83 -11.98 -17.22
CA GLY A 104 -6.07 -12.42 -18.39
C GLY A 104 -6.37 -13.85 -18.78
N GLY A 105 -5.49 -14.35 -19.65
CA GLY A 105 -5.57 -15.68 -20.23
C GLY A 105 -4.94 -16.73 -19.33
N ALA A 106 -5.18 -17.96 -19.76
CA ALA A 106 -4.62 -19.19 -19.26
C ALA A 106 -3.08 -19.15 -19.06
N GLU A 107 -2.38 -18.58 -20.05
CA GLU A 107 -0.92 -18.61 -20.14
C GLU A 107 -0.21 -17.45 -19.44
N ASP A 108 -0.90 -16.31 -19.26
CA ASP A 108 -0.37 -15.09 -18.62
C ASP A 108 -1.36 -14.53 -17.61
N PRO A 109 -1.56 -15.22 -16.46
CA PRO A 109 -2.45 -14.75 -15.41
C PRO A 109 -1.83 -13.57 -14.65
N LYS A 110 -2.52 -12.43 -14.65
CA LYS A 110 -2.08 -11.21 -13.95
C LYS A 110 -2.85 -10.99 -12.66
N PRO A 111 -2.19 -10.58 -11.56
CA PRO A 111 -2.86 -10.30 -10.30
C PRO A 111 -3.79 -9.10 -10.45
N GLY A 112 -5.07 -9.29 -10.11
CA GLY A 112 -6.07 -8.22 -10.14
C GLY A 112 -6.06 -7.34 -8.89
N ALA A 113 -6.82 -6.24 -8.96
CA ALA A 113 -7.02 -5.34 -7.81
C ALA A 113 -7.90 -5.97 -6.72
N LYS A 114 -8.75 -6.95 -7.07
CA LYS A 114 -9.61 -7.66 -6.12
C LYS A 114 -8.79 -8.74 -5.40
N GLY A 115 -8.62 -8.58 -4.10
CA GLY A 115 -7.95 -9.55 -3.25
C GLY A 115 -7.48 -8.94 -1.93
N ILE A 116 -7.00 -9.79 -1.05
CA ILE A 116 -6.43 -9.41 0.25
C ILE A 116 -5.20 -10.25 0.55
N SER A 117 -4.17 -9.61 1.09
CA SER A 117 -3.00 -10.30 1.65
C SER A 117 -3.15 -10.38 3.16
N LEU A 118 -3.28 -11.60 3.67
CA LEU A 118 -3.39 -11.89 5.09
C LEU A 118 -1.99 -12.10 5.69
N THR A 119 -1.76 -11.54 6.87
CA THR A 119 -0.61 -11.93 7.70
C THR A 119 -0.83 -13.33 8.27
N LEU A 120 0.23 -13.97 8.78
CA LEU A 120 0.08 -15.28 9.44
C LEU A 120 -0.91 -15.25 10.61
N GLU A 121 -0.86 -14.21 11.45
CA GLU A 121 -1.77 -14.06 12.59
C GLU A 121 -3.25 -13.98 12.14
N GLN A 122 -3.54 -13.23 11.08
CA GLN A 122 -4.88 -13.14 10.51
C GLN A 122 -5.34 -14.48 9.92
N TYR A 123 -4.43 -15.21 9.26
CA TYR A 123 -4.73 -16.52 8.70
C TYR A 123 -4.97 -17.58 9.79
N GLU A 124 -4.21 -17.53 10.88
CA GLU A 124 -4.42 -18.41 12.05
C GLU A 124 -5.77 -18.16 12.70
N LYS A 125 -6.14 -16.89 12.92
CA LYS A 125 -7.48 -16.54 13.42
C LYS A 125 -8.59 -16.97 12.48
N LEU A 126 -8.40 -16.84 11.17
CA LEU A 126 -9.35 -17.35 10.19
C LEU A 126 -9.57 -18.85 10.36
N LYS A 127 -8.48 -19.64 10.50
CA LYS A 127 -8.57 -21.11 10.71
C LYS A 127 -9.34 -21.48 11.97
N GLU A 128 -9.13 -20.76 13.08
CA GLU A 128 -9.86 -20.99 14.33
C GLU A 128 -11.36 -20.73 14.18
N LEU A 129 -11.72 -19.73 13.36
CA LEU A 129 -13.12 -19.33 13.14
C LEU A 129 -13.84 -20.12 12.04
N ILE A 130 -13.14 -20.92 11.21
CA ILE A 130 -13.76 -21.77 10.18
C ILE A 130 -14.99 -22.54 10.67
N PRO A 131 -14.95 -23.28 11.81
CA PRO A 131 -16.13 -24.04 12.25
C PRO A 131 -17.34 -23.15 12.59
N GLU A 132 -17.10 -21.96 13.16
CA GLU A 132 -18.16 -21.01 13.46
C GLU A 132 -18.73 -20.38 12.18
N ILE A 133 -17.87 -20.08 11.21
CA ILE A 133 -18.26 -19.59 9.89
C ILE A 133 -19.10 -20.65 9.16
N ASP A 134 -18.68 -21.92 9.18
CA ASP A 134 -19.41 -23.02 8.54
C ASP A 134 -20.80 -23.21 9.17
N ALA A 135 -20.90 -23.12 10.50
CA ALA A 135 -22.19 -23.15 11.19
C ALA A 135 -23.08 -21.97 10.78
N ALA A 136 -22.54 -20.76 10.72
CA ALA A 136 -23.28 -19.58 10.29
C ALA A 136 -23.74 -19.66 8.81
N ILE A 137 -22.96 -20.31 7.93
CA ILE A 137 -23.35 -20.55 6.54
C ILE A 137 -24.54 -21.52 6.45
N GLN A 138 -24.61 -22.53 7.33
CA GLN A 138 -25.72 -23.48 7.36
C GLN A 138 -27.04 -22.88 7.85
N GLU A 139 -26.98 -21.76 8.58
CA GLU A 139 -28.17 -21.04 9.06
C GLU A 139 -28.78 -20.08 8.02
N LEU A 140 -28.09 -19.82 6.90
CA LEU A 140 -28.55 -18.97 5.79
C LEU A 140 -29.43 -19.75 4.79
#